data_AF-A0A7C6X328-F1
#
_entry.id   AF-A0A7C6X328-F1
#
_cell.length_a   1.000
_cell.length_b   1.000
_cell.length_c   1.000
_cell.angle_alpha   90.00
_cell.angle_beta   90.00
_cell.angle_gamma   90.00
#
_symmetry.space_group_name_H-M   'P 1'
#
loop_
_entity.id
_entity.type
_entity.pdbx_description
1 polymer ?
#
loop_
_entity_poly.entity_id
_entity_poly.type
_entity_poly.pdbx_seq_one_letter_code
_entity_poly.pdbx_strand_id
1 'polypeptide(L)'
;MKLQASESVELKAEYTPAVKKEVVAFANSKGSVVYIGVADDGEVIGVGHADFVMDQLSSAIRDGIRPDVSMFTDIELLKIEDKPVIKLTIHQGSKRLYYLSEKGLRPSGVYLRTAPLRRPLLKTPSVL
;
A
#
# COMPACT_ATOMS: atom_id res chain seq x y z
N MET A 1 7.63 16.57 13.52
CA MET A 1 7.72 15.16 13.96
C MET A 1 8.16 14.35 12.75
N LYS A 2 9.26 13.60 12.80
CA LYS A 2 9.67 12.79 11.64
C LYS A 2 9.00 11.42 11.67
N LEU A 3 8.29 11.07 10.61
CA LEU A 3 7.81 9.71 10.40
C LEU A 3 8.97 8.84 9.92
N GLN A 4 9.04 7.60 10.38
CA GLN A 4 10.09 6.66 9.97
C GLN A 4 9.46 5.39 9.41
N ALA A 5 9.94 4.97 8.25
CA ALA A 5 9.58 3.68 7.67
C ALA A 5 10.09 2.53 8.55
N SER A 6 9.24 1.51 8.71
CA SER A 6 9.51 0.33 9.52
C SER A 6 8.94 -0.93 8.86
N GLU A 7 9.04 -2.08 9.51
CA GLU A 7 8.38 -3.30 9.03
C GLU A 7 6.85 -3.18 9.00
N SER A 8 6.26 -2.28 9.78
CA SER A 8 4.83 -2.05 9.86
C SER A 8 4.38 -0.71 9.26
N VAL A 9 5.32 0.08 8.72
CA VAL A 9 5.07 1.42 8.18
C VAL A 9 5.81 1.61 6.85
N GLU A 10 5.05 1.91 5.80
CA GLU A 10 5.54 2.31 4.48
C GLU A 10 5.27 3.81 4.26
N LEU A 11 6.20 4.52 3.63
CA LEU A 11 6.07 5.94 3.28
C LEU A 11 6.01 6.08 1.76
N LYS A 12 5.14 6.95 1.27
CA LYS A 12 5.03 7.33 -0.14
C LYS A 12 4.85 8.84 -0.23
N ALA A 13 5.68 9.49 -1.05
CA ALA A 13 5.54 10.91 -1.33
C ALA A 13 4.17 11.21 -1.97
N GLU A 14 3.80 10.42 -2.98
CA GLU A 14 2.58 10.62 -3.76
C GLU A 14 1.75 9.33 -3.89
N TYR A 15 0.46 9.50 -4.15
CA TYR A 15 -0.40 8.38 -4.52
C TYR A 15 -0.08 7.95 -5.94
N THR A 16 0.12 6.64 -6.12
CA THR A 16 0.09 6.01 -7.44
C THR A 16 -0.75 4.74 -7.37
N PRO A 17 -1.39 4.31 -8.48
CA PRO A 17 -2.12 3.04 -8.53
C PRO A 17 -1.25 1.81 -8.22
N ALA A 18 0.08 1.95 -8.23
CA ALA A 18 1.00 0.88 -7.87
C ALA A 18 0.86 0.44 -6.41
N VAL A 19 0.33 1.31 -5.52
CA VAL A 19 0.09 1.03 -4.09
C VAL A 19 -0.72 -0.25 -3.83
N LYS A 20 -1.50 -0.69 -4.82
CA LYS A 20 -2.22 -1.98 -4.77
C LYS A 20 -1.29 -3.17 -4.53
N LYS A 21 -0.03 -3.11 -4.99
CA LYS A 21 0.95 -4.18 -4.77
C LYS A 21 1.29 -4.31 -3.29
N GLU A 22 1.50 -3.19 -2.62
CA GLU A 22 1.72 -3.10 -1.18
C GLU A 22 0.48 -3.59 -0.42
N VAL A 23 -0.73 -3.19 -0.83
CA VAL A 23 -1.98 -3.68 -0.23
C VAL A 23 -2.08 -5.20 -0.33
N VAL A 24 -1.82 -5.80 -1.50
CA VAL A 24 -1.81 -7.27 -1.66
C VAL A 24 -0.75 -7.91 -0.77
N ALA A 25 0.47 -7.38 -0.76
CA ALA A 25 1.57 -7.92 0.04
C ALA A 25 1.27 -7.87 1.55
N PHE A 26 0.63 -6.81 2.04
CA PHE A 26 0.31 -6.63 3.45
C PHE A 26 -0.91 -7.42 3.88
N ALA A 27 -1.96 -7.48 3.06
CA ALA A 27 -3.11 -8.33 3.30
C ALA A 27 -2.76 -9.83 3.33
N ASN A 28 -1.80 -10.27 2.51
CA ASN A 28 -1.27 -11.64 2.53
C ASN A 28 -0.28 -11.91 3.68
N SER A 29 0.10 -10.91 4.48
CA SER A 29 1.08 -11.05 5.55
C SER A 29 0.49 -10.56 6.88
N LYS A 30 1.21 -9.73 7.66
CA LYS A 30 0.79 -9.30 9.00
C LYS A 30 0.01 -7.98 9.03
N GLY A 31 -0.37 -7.46 7.86
CA GLY A 31 -0.86 -6.09 7.73
C GLY A 31 0.26 -5.04 7.85
N SER A 32 -0.09 -3.77 7.64
CA SER A 32 0.81 -2.62 7.71
C SER A 32 0.05 -1.30 7.60
N VAL A 33 0.76 -0.19 7.75
CA VAL A 33 0.26 1.15 7.46
C VAL A 33 1.07 1.76 6.31
N VAL A 34 0.39 2.39 5.35
CA VAL A 34 1.01 3.21 4.31
C VAL A 34 0.64 4.68 4.56
N TYR A 35 1.63 5.56 4.66
CA TYR A 35 1.41 7.00 4.66
C TYR A 35 1.69 7.57 3.28
N ILE A 36 0.73 8.29 2.72
CA ILE A 36 0.84 8.98 1.43
C ILE A 36 0.87 10.50 1.69
N GLY A 37 1.82 11.20 1.07
CA GLY A 37 2.16 12.58 1.39
C GLY A 37 3.40 12.72 2.28
N VAL A 38 4.21 11.67 2.37
CA VAL A 38 5.44 11.62 3.19
C VAL A 38 6.58 11.05 2.36
N ALA A 39 7.66 11.81 2.21
CA ALA A 39 8.83 11.38 1.46
C ALA A 39 9.58 10.23 2.17
N ASP A 40 10.45 9.54 1.42
CA ASP A 40 11.19 8.37 1.90
C ASP A 40 12.13 8.68 3.09
N ASP A 41 12.56 9.94 3.22
CA ASP A 41 13.37 10.43 4.33
C ASP A 41 12.55 10.86 5.56
N GLY A 42 11.22 10.74 5.48
CA GLY A 42 10.28 11.10 6.53
C GLY A 42 9.78 12.54 6.48
N GLU A 43 10.14 13.33 5.46
CA GLU A 43 9.60 14.69 5.28
C GLU A 43 8.11 14.65 4.93
N VAL A 44 7.31 15.42 5.66
CA VAL A 44 5.87 15.58 5.38
C VAL A 44 5.69 16.61 4.28
N ILE A 45 5.32 16.16 3.08
CA ILE A 45 5.10 17.03 1.91
C ILE A 45 3.61 17.37 1.72
N GLY A 46 2.71 16.48 2.15
CA GLY A 46 1.27 16.62 2.03
C GLY A 46 0.68 16.14 0.70
N VAL A 47 -0.64 16.02 0.64
CA VAL A 47 -1.40 15.57 -0.53
C VAL A 47 -2.37 16.67 -0.99
N GLY A 48 -2.23 17.14 -2.22
CA GLY A 48 -3.21 18.03 -2.85
C GLY A 48 -4.50 17.28 -3.21
N HIS A 49 -5.66 17.95 -3.10
CA HIS A 49 -6.98 17.38 -3.39
C HIS A 49 -7.21 16.01 -2.71
N ALA A 50 -6.96 15.95 -1.39
CA ALA A 50 -6.91 14.69 -0.65
C ALA A 50 -8.17 13.83 -0.80
N ASP A 51 -9.37 14.42 -0.80
CA ASP A 51 -10.63 13.69 -1.01
C ASP A 51 -10.65 12.92 -2.34
N PHE A 52 -10.22 13.58 -3.43
CA PHE A 52 -10.12 12.95 -4.74
C PHE A 52 -9.11 11.81 -4.77
N VAL A 53 -7.96 11.98 -4.10
CA VAL A 53 -6.94 10.94 -3.99
C VAL A 53 -7.45 9.75 -3.16
N MET A 54 -8.21 9.98 -2.09
CA MET A 54 -8.85 8.93 -1.31
C MET A 54 -9.88 8.14 -2.14
N ASP A 55 -10.68 8.83 -2.97
CA ASP A 55 -11.62 8.19 -3.91
C ASP A 55 -10.91 7.33 -4.96
N GLN A 56 -9.80 7.83 -5.51
CA GLN A 56 -8.97 7.06 -6.43
C GLN A 56 -8.35 5.83 -5.75
N LEU A 57 -7.84 6.00 -4.53
CA LEU A 57 -7.24 4.92 -3.75
C LEU A 57 -8.26 3.82 -3.43
N SER A 58 -9.44 4.19 -2.93
CA SER A 58 -10.50 3.25 -2.58
C SER A 58 -11.01 2.48 -3.81
N SER A 59 -11.21 3.18 -4.94
CA SER A 59 -11.61 2.55 -6.20
C SER A 59 -10.53 1.61 -6.74
N ALA A 60 -9.26 2.02 -6.71
CA ALA A 60 -8.15 1.19 -7.13
C ALA A 60 -8.06 -0.11 -6.33
N ILE A 61 -8.21 -0.05 -5.00
CA ILE A 61 -8.21 -1.23 -4.13
C ILE A 61 -9.38 -2.16 -4.48
N ARG A 62 -10.61 -1.65 -4.51
CA ARG A 62 -11.82 -2.42 -4.77
C ARG A 62 -11.80 -3.11 -6.13
N ASP A 63 -11.34 -2.41 -7.17
CA ASP A 63 -11.43 -2.92 -8.53
C ASP A 63 -10.20 -3.77 -8.90
N GLY A 64 -9.05 -3.43 -8.33
CA GLY A 64 -7.75 -4.00 -8.70
C GLY A 64 -7.26 -5.17 -7.87
N ILE A 65 -7.96 -5.59 -6.80
CA ILE A 65 -7.53 -6.69 -5.92
C ILE A 65 -8.62 -7.76 -5.80
N ARG A 66 -8.22 -9.02 -5.94
CA ARG A 66 -9.10 -10.18 -5.73
C ARG A 66 -8.46 -11.18 -4.76
N PRO A 67 -9.26 -11.81 -3.88
CA PRO A 67 -10.63 -11.46 -3.52
C PRO A 67 -10.74 -10.03 -2.98
N ASP A 68 -11.96 -9.49 -2.87
CA ASP A 68 -12.15 -8.14 -2.32
C ASP A 68 -11.47 -8.00 -0.94
N VAL A 69 -10.65 -6.96 -0.80
CA VAL A 69 -9.83 -6.65 0.38
C VAL A 69 -10.35 -5.41 1.13
N SER A 70 -11.38 -4.73 0.62
CA SER A 70 -11.86 -3.46 1.18
C SER A 70 -12.26 -3.54 2.66
N MET A 71 -12.77 -4.69 3.13
CA MET A 71 -13.09 -4.91 4.56
C MET A 71 -11.84 -4.99 5.47
N PHE A 72 -10.65 -5.10 4.89
CA PHE A 72 -9.37 -5.17 5.61
C PHE A 72 -8.52 -3.92 5.37
N THR A 73 -9.12 -2.85 4.85
CA THR A 73 -8.42 -1.58 4.61
C THR A 73 -9.20 -0.40 5.17
N ASP A 74 -8.52 0.46 5.92
CA ASP A 74 -9.07 1.72 6.42
C ASP A 74 -8.28 2.89 5.82
N ILE A 75 -8.98 3.85 5.22
CA ILE A 75 -8.38 5.06 4.64
C ILE A 75 -8.80 6.25 5.49
N GLU A 76 -7.83 6.94 6.07
CA GLU A 76 -8.04 8.10 6.94
C GLU A 76 -7.28 9.32 6.40
N LEU A 77 -7.89 10.50 6.45
CA LEU A 77 -7.19 11.76 6.23
C LEU A 77 -6.67 12.31 7.56
N LEU A 78 -5.35 12.42 7.66
CA LEU A 78 -4.67 13.02 8.80
C LEU A 78 -4.16 14.42 8.45
N LYS A 79 -3.95 15.24 9.48
CA LYS A 79 -3.25 16.52 9.36
C LYS A 79 -1.96 16.44 10.17
N ILE A 80 -0.82 16.42 9.49
CA ILE A 80 0.52 16.32 10.09
C ILE A 80 1.30 17.55 9.66
N GLU A 81 1.84 18.33 10.62
CA GLU A 81 2.53 19.59 10.32
C GLU A 81 1.69 20.55 9.46
N ASP A 82 0.39 20.62 9.78
CA ASP A 82 -0.65 21.34 9.02
C ASP A 82 -0.86 20.92 7.57
N LYS A 83 -0.19 19.85 7.12
CA LYS A 83 -0.33 19.28 5.77
C LYS A 83 -1.24 18.04 5.78
N PRO A 84 -2.12 17.89 4.78
CA PRO A 84 -2.97 16.71 4.64
C PRO A 84 -2.14 15.47 4.26
N VAL A 85 -2.29 14.37 5.00
CA VAL A 85 -1.60 13.09 4.78
C VAL A 85 -2.63 11.98 4.80
N ILE A 86 -2.61 11.10 3.81
CA ILE A 86 -3.52 9.95 3.77
C ILE A 86 -2.85 8.78 4.49
N LYS A 87 -3.53 8.23 5.48
CA LYS A 87 -3.13 7.00 6.17
C LYS A 87 -4.00 5.85 5.66
N LEU A 88 -3.36 4.87 5.05
CA LEU A 88 -3.99 3.61 4.65
C LEU A 88 -3.54 2.51 5.60
N THR A 89 -4.44 2.06 6.47
CA THR A 89 -4.23 0.90 7.33
C THR A 89 -4.67 -0.34 6.56
N ILE A 90 -3.83 -1.37 6.51
CA ILE A 90 -4.13 -2.66 5.87
C ILE A 90 -3.97 -3.75 6.92
N HIS A 91 -5.05 -4.45 7.20
CA HIS A 91 -5.05 -5.61 8.09
C HIS A 91 -4.71 -6.88 7.32
N GLN A 92 -4.25 -7.91 8.03
CA GLN A 92 -4.15 -9.25 7.44
C GLN A 92 -5.54 -9.70 6.97
N GLY A 93 -5.64 -10.11 5.72
CA GLY A 93 -6.88 -10.62 5.15
C GLY A 93 -7.20 -12.03 5.64
N SER A 94 -8.49 -12.39 5.61
CA SER A 94 -8.96 -13.68 6.10
C SER A 94 -8.90 -14.81 5.07
N LYS A 95 -8.65 -14.49 3.79
CA LYS A 95 -8.63 -15.45 2.69
C LYS A 95 -7.22 -15.96 2.40
N ARG A 96 -7.11 -17.15 1.79
CA ARG A 96 -5.83 -17.83 1.52
C ARG A 96 -4.79 -16.94 0.84
N LEU A 97 -5.18 -16.26 -0.25
CA LEU A 97 -4.32 -15.35 -1.01
C LEU A 97 -5.13 -14.27 -1.72
N TYR A 98 -4.63 -13.05 -1.65
CA TYR A 98 -5.01 -11.88 -2.43
C TYR A 98 -4.03 -11.70 -3.60
N TYR A 99 -4.51 -11.18 -4.71
CA TYR A 99 -3.74 -10.94 -5.93
C TYR A 99 -4.30 -9.74 -6.71
N LEU A 100 -3.48 -9.18 -7.60
CA LEU A 100 -3.94 -8.13 -8.52
C LEU A 100 -4.90 -8.71 -9.57
N SER A 101 -6.10 -8.13 -9.69
CA SER A 101 -7.16 -8.56 -10.62
C SER A 101 -6.63 -8.78 -12.04
N GLU A 102 -5.83 -7.83 -12.54
CA GLU A 102 -5.30 -7.82 -13.92
C GLU A 102 -4.30 -8.94 -14.22
N LYS A 103 -3.69 -9.55 -13.18
CA LYS A 103 -2.67 -10.59 -13.33
C LYS A 103 -3.20 -12.00 -12.99
N GLY A 104 -4.36 -12.06 -12.34
CA GLY A 104 -4.97 -13.31 -11.89
C GLY A 104 -4.17 -14.00 -10.77
N LEU A 105 -4.64 -15.19 -10.39
CA LEU A 105 -3.99 -16.06 -9.39
C LEU A 105 -2.78 -16.79 -9.98
N ARG A 106 -1.75 -16.01 -10.33
CA ARG A 106 -0.45 -16.47 -10.84
C ARG A 106 0.66 -15.86 -10.01
N PRO A 107 1.89 -16.40 -10.03
CA PRO A 107 3.01 -15.81 -9.30
C PRO A 107 3.24 -14.32 -9.60
N SER A 108 2.89 -13.86 -10.80
CA SER A 108 2.98 -12.44 -11.18
C SER A 108 1.95 -11.54 -10.49
N GLY A 109 0.82 -12.09 -10.06
CA GLY A 109 -0.31 -11.39 -9.44
C GLY A 109 -0.37 -11.49 -7.92
N VAL A 110 0.24 -12.51 -7.34
CA VAL A 110 0.35 -12.70 -5.89
C VAL A 110 1.60 -12.00 -5.36
N TYR A 111 1.46 -11.24 -4.29
CA TYR A 111 2.59 -10.60 -3.61
C TYR A 111 2.65 -11.08 -2.16
N LEU A 112 3.85 -11.47 -1.72
CA LEU A 112 4.15 -11.80 -0.33
C LEU A 112 5.26 -10.86 0.15
N ARG A 113 5.16 -10.38 1.40
CA ARG A 113 6.21 -9.55 2.00
C ARG A 113 7.31 -10.44 2.59
N THR A 114 8.49 -10.45 1.98
CA THR A 114 9.69 -11.11 2.52
C THR A 114 10.66 -10.07 3.09
N ALA A 115 10.53 -9.73 4.37
CA ALA A 115 11.36 -8.74 5.09
C ALA A 115 11.40 -7.33 4.45
N PRO A 116 11.79 -6.26 5.19
CA PRO A 116 11.88 -4.93 4.58
C PRO A 116 13.04 -4.87 3.57
N LEU A 117 12.71 -4.79 2.28
CA LEU A 117 13.68 -4.50 1.24
C LEU A 117 14.01 -3.00 1.27
N ARG A 118 15.10 -2.62 1.95
CA ARG A 118 15.67 -1.26 1.87
C ARG A 118 16.51 -1.01 0.60
N ARG A 119 16.32 -1.80 -0.47
CA ARG A 119 16.98 -1.62 -1.78
C ARG A 119 16.17 -2.27 -2.91
N PRO A 120 16.22 -1.77 -4.15
CA PRO A 120 15.44 -2.31 -5.25
C PRO A 120 15.96 -3.70 -5.58
N LEU A 121 15.13 -4.74 -5.37
CA LEU A 121 15.35 -6.02 -6.01
C LEU A 121 14.53 -6.05 -7.30
N LEU A 122 15.20 -5.73 -8.41
CA LEU A 122 14.88 -6.37 -9.68
C LEU A 122 15.18 -7.86 -9.49
N LYS A 123 14.15 -8.64 -9.14
CA LYS A 123 14.15 -10.07 -9.42
C LYS A 123 13.01 -10.32 -10.40
N THR A 124 13.39 -10.37 -11.67
CA THR A 124 12.66 -11.17 -12.66
C THR A 124 12.49 -12.58 -12.09
N PRO A 125 11.30 -13.20 -12.17
CA PRO A 125 11.16 -14.59 -11.79
C PRO A 125 11.98 -15.42 -12.79
N SER A 126 13.03 -16.09 -12.30
CA SER A 126 13.61 -17.23 -12.99
C SER A 126 12.52 -18.29 -13.12
N VAL A 127 12.07 -18.49 -14.35
CA VAL A 127 11.26 -19.65 -14.74
C VAL A 127 12.11 -20.90 -14.44
N LEU A 128 11.48 -21.92 -13.86
CA LEU A 128 12.05 -23.26 -13.74
C LEU A 128 12.51 -23.81 -15.09
#